data_AF-A0AAD6Y7M6-F1
#
_entry.id   AF-A0AAD6Y7M6-F1
#
_cell.length_a   1.000
_cell.length_b   1.000
_cell.length_c   1.000
_cell.angle_alpha   90.00
_cell.angle_beta   90.00
_cell.angle_gamma   90.00
#
_symmetry.space_group_name_H-M   'P 1'
#
loop_
_entity.id
_entity.type
_entity.pdbx_description
1 polymer ?
#
loop_
_entity_poly.entity_id
_entity_poly.type
_entity_poly.pdbx_seq_one_letter_code
_entity_poly.pdbx_strand_id
1 'polypeptide(L)'
;SSTATVTQKDGKLPYLSSGELTPIILDDFFTACRHYFRTKRIDDDDKVSAILSGFEDQRVKNWLRPKAENERILKLSFDEFIGEVRTRFLPADWEMNERLAIQHARMKPDESFIDFVTTIESHAALLLDTDSEYDTTRLRHALEAGMHSSLARIYEQPRNVSVRTRNPKTEYDEWKREVDKIDIDRRFDFAAAREAAEHALRAEKRKAASNDDGERRNKKQNGASKNVSSSTSATSAPSSRRPKLPALTDAERRLLQEHDGCFKCRRFCVGHRSPDCDNDFPAVDTYRTLTAADAAAAVAAKSKKPSAPV
;
A
#
# COMPACT_ATOMS: atom_id res chain seq x y z
N SER A 1 28.67 -18.37 4.96
CA SER A 1 28.56 -18.19 6.42
C SER A 1 27.12 -17.83 6.74
N SER A 2 26.57 -18.20 7.89
CA SER A 2 25.27 -17.66 8.32
C SER A 2 25.47 -16.24 8.87
N THR A 3 24.55 -15.35 8.54
CA THR A 3 24.49 -14.01 9.13
C THR A 3 24.13 -14.12 10.61
N ALA A 4 24.77 -13.31 11.46
CA ALA A 4 24.45 -13.29 12.89
C ALA A 4 23.05 -12.73 13.14
N THR A 5 22.50 -13.01 14.31
CA THR A 5 21.15 -12.59 14.70
C THR A 5 21.14 -12.06 16.13
N VAL A 6 20.32 -11.04 16.37
CA VAL A 6 20.11 -10.46 17.70
C VAL A 6 18.81 -11.04 18.28
N THR A 7 18.88 -11.46 19.54
CA THR A 7 17.69 -11.86 20.31
C THR A 7 17.66 -11.13 21.64
N GLN A 8 16.52 -10.52 21.96
CA GLN A 8 16.28 -9.86 23.24
C GLN A 8 14.92 -10.29 23.78
N LYS A 9 14.89 -10.75 25.03
CA LYS A 9 13.66 -10.97 25.80
C LYS A 9 13.54 -9.87 26.84
N ASP A 10 12.33 -9.52 27.23
CA ASP A 10 12.07 -8.42 28.16
C ASP A 10 12.91 -8.53 29.44
N GLY A 11 13.68 -7.47 29.71
CA GLY A 11 14.56 -7.37 30.87
C GLY A 11 15.69 -8.42 30.90
N LYS A 12 15.96 -9.15 29.82
CA LYS A 12 17.12 -10.04 29.71
C LYS A 12 18.25 -9.40 28.91
N LEU A 13 19.46 -9.89 29.17
CA LEU A 13 20.64 -9.48 28.41
C LEU A 13 20.43 -9.80 26.92
N PRO A 14 20.66 -8.83 26.01
CA PRO A 14 20.66 -9.09 24.59
C PRO A 14 21.72 -10.11 24.22
N TYR A 15 21.37 -10.97 23.27
CA TYR A 15 22.25 -12.04 22.81
C TYR A 15 22.48 -11.90 21.31
N LEU A 16 23.75 -11.92 20.93
CA LEU A 16 24.22 -11.89 19.55
C LEU A 16 24.82 -13.24 19.19
N SER A 17 24.16 -13.94 18.27
CA SER A 17 24.60 -15.25 17.81
C SER A 17 25.88 -15.19 16.97
N SER A 18 26.51 -16.35 16.78
CA SER A 18 27.69 -16.49 15.94
C SER A 18 27.33 -16.33 14.46
N GLY A 19 28.13 -15.57 13.71
CA GLY A 19 27.87 -15.37 12.29
C GLY A 19 28.55 -14.15 11.70
N GLU A 20 28.25 -13.85 10.45
CA GLU A 20 28.70 -12.62 9.81
C GLU A 20 28.06 -11.40 10.49
N LEU A 21 28.90 -10.46 10.93
CA LEU A 21 28.48 -9.21 11.55
C LEU A 21 28.40 -8.12 10.49
N THR A 22 27.25 -7.47 10.42
CA THR A 22 27.00 -6.32 9.54
C THR A 22 26.73 -5.07 10.39
N PRO A 23 26.81 -3.87 9.81
CA PRO A 23 26.54 -2.63 10.54
C PRO A 23 25.16 -2.64 11.22
N ILE A 24 24.13 -3.11 10.52
CA ILE A 24 22.76 -3.18 11.04
C ILE A 24 22.62 -4.16 12.21
N ILE A 25 23.28 -5.32 12.17
CA ILE A 25 23.22 -6.30 13.27
C ILE A 25 23.89 -5.75 14.53
N LEU A 26 25.02 -5.06 14.37
CA LEU A 26 25.69 -4.42 15.50
C LEU A 26 24.85 -3.29 16.05
N ASP A 27 24.24 -2.47 15.20
CA ASP A 27 23.35 -1.40 15.66
C ASP A 27 22.14 -1.94 16.42
N ASP A 28 21.47 -2.99 15.89
CA ASP A 28 20.37 -3.67 16.57
C ASP A 28 20.80 -4.21 17.94
N PHE A 29 21.97 -4.85 18.02
CA PHE A 29 22.50 -5.38 19.28
C PHE A 29 22.78 -4.27 20.29
N PHE A 30 23.47 -3.20 19.88
CA PHE A 30 23.81 -2.11 20.79
C PHE A 30 22.59 -1.28 21.20
N THR A 31 21.60 -1.14 20.32
CA THR A 31 20.29 -0.55 20.65
C THR A 31 19.56 -1.41 21.68
N ALA A 32 19.56 -2.74 21.54
CA ALA A 32 19.05 -3.66 22.55
C ALA A 32 19.82 -3.53 23.89
N CYS A 33 21.14 -3.37 23.85
CA CYS A 33 21.96 -3.13 25.05
C CYS A 33 21.59 -1.83 25.76
N ARG A 34 21.42 -0.72 25.01
CA ARG A 34 20.94 0.56 25.57
C ARG A 34 19.60 0.41 26.28
N HIS A 35 18.68 -0.35 25.70
CA HIS A 35 17.41 -0.66 26.35
C HIS A 35 17.60 -1.48 27.63
N TYR A 36 18.45 -2.51 27.59
CA TYR A 36 18.78 -3.34 28.75
C TYR A 36 19.38 -2.53 29.90
N PHE A 37 20.32 -1.63 29.62
CA PHE A 37 20.93 -0.74 30.62
C PHE A 37 19.91 0.14 31.31
N ARG A 38 18.98 0.76 30.56
CA ARG A 38 17.92 1.60 31.13
C ARG A 38 16.98 0.79 32.02
N THR A 39 16.58 -0.39 31.56
CA THR A 39 15.67 -1.27 32.30
C THR A 39 16.31 -1.83 33.58
N LYS A 40 17.61 -2.12 33.55
CA LYS A 40 18.35 -2.64 34.71
C LYS A 40 19.01 -1.58 35.57
N ARG A 41 19.03 -0.32 35.12
CA ARG A 41 19.73 0.79 35.77
C ARG A 41 21.21 0.46 36.02
N ILE A 42 21.88 -0.01 34.96
CA ILE A 42 23.31 -0.33 35.00
C ILE A 42 24.11 0.96 34.94
N ASP A 43 25.06 1.12 35.86
CA ASP A 43 25.97 2.26 35.93
C ASP A 43 26.91 2.32 34.72
N ASP A 44 27.32 3.53 34.34
CA ASP A 44 28.09 3.78 33.11
C ASP A 44 29.39 2.96 33.07
N ASP A 45 30.09 2.85 34.20
CA ASP A 45 31.34 2.11 34.36
C ASP A 45 31.14 0.58 34.23
N ASP A 46 29.92 0.08 34.41
CA ASP A 46 29.58 -1.34 34.38
C ASP A 46 28.94 -1.79 33.06
N LYS A 47 28.60 -0.86 32.16
CA LYS A 47 27.87 -1.18 30.91
C LYS A 47 28.58 -2.20 30.03
N VAL A 48 29.89 -2.01 29.80
CA VAL A 48 30.68 -2.91 28.94
C VAL A 48 30.75 -4.29 29.57
N SER A 49 31.09 -4.37 30.86
CA SER A 49 31.19 -5.64 31.60
C SER A 49 29.88 -6.43 31.58
N ALA A 50 28.74 -5.74 31.72
CA ALA A 50 27.42 -6.33 31.76
C ALA A 50 27.03 -7.05 30.46
N ILE A 51 27.59 -6.65 29.31
CA ILE A 51 27.18 -7.18 28.00
C ILE A 51 28.16 -8.17 27.36
N LEU A 52 29.39 -8.32 27.89
CA LEU A 52 30.40 -9.18 27.26
C LEU A 52 29.93 -10.64 27.12
N SER A 53 29.11 -11.12 28.07
CA SER A 53 28.53 -12.47 28.01
C SER A 53 27.42 -12.63 26.96
N GLY A 54 26.92 -11.53 26.38
CA GLY A 54 25.92 -11.52 25.33
C GLY A 54 26.46 -11.90 23.95
N PHE A 55 27.78 -11.90 23.76
CA PHE A 55 28.42 -12.32 22.51
C PHE A 55 28.62 -13.84 22.48
N GLU A 56 27.98 -14.52 21.52
CA GLU A 56 28.22 -15.95 21.30
C GLU A 56 29.54 -16.20 20.56
N ASP A 57 29.85 -15.36 19.57
CA ASP A 57 30.90 -15.61 18.59
C ASP A 57 32.27 -15.82 19.22
N GLN A 58 32.90 -16.94 18.89
CA GLN A 58 34.20 -17.30 19.45
C GLN A 58 35.30 -16.30 19.09
N ARG A 59 35.17 -15.55 17.98
CA ARG A 59 36.13 -14.51 17.60
C ARG A 59 36.12 -13.35 18.60
N VAL A 60 34.95 -12.94 19.07
CA VAL A 60 34.81 -11.91 20.11
C VAL A 60 35.38 -12.43 21.43
N LYS A 61 35.03 -13.66 21.82
CA LYS A 61 35.57 -14.30 23.04
C LYS A 61 37.10 -14.45 23.00
N ASN A 62 37.66 -14.78 21.84
CA ASN A 62 39.11 -14.91 21.66
C ASN A 62 39.82 -13.56 21.73
N TRP A 63 39.20 -12.50 21.21
CA TRP A 63 39.71 -11.13 21.35
C TRP A 63 39.78 -10.69 22.81
N LEU A 64 38.78 -11.04 23.61
CA LEU A 64 38.69 -10.68 25.03
C LEU A 64 39.44 -11.66 25.97
N ARG A 65 40.08 -12.70 25.44
CA ARG A 65 40.76 -13.74 26.22
C ARG A 65 42.06 -13.24 26.90
N PRO A 66 42.95 -12.47 26.23
CA PRO A 66 44.14 -11.96 26.88
C PRO A 66 43.77 -11.03 28.03
N LYS A 67 44.35 -11.26 29.22
CA LYS A 67 44.02 -10.52 30.44
C LYS A 67 44.18 -9.00 30.28
N ALA A 68 45.30 -8.56 29.71
CA ALA A 68 45.57 -7.14 29.51
C ALA A 68 44.54 -6.47 28.58
N GLU A 69 44.09 -7.18 27.54
CA GLU A 69 43.08 -6.67 26.62
C GLU A 69 41.70 -6.62 27.28
N ASN A 70 41.33 -7.67 28.03
CA ASN A 70 40.10 -7.71 28.80
C ASN A 70 40.01 -6.53 29.79
N GLU A 71 41.07 -6.29 30.57
CA GLU A 71 41.16 -5.18 31.53
C GLU A 71 41.11 -3.80 30.87
N ARG A 72 41.62 -3.67 29.64
CA ARG A 72 41.54 -2.44 28.85
C ARG A 72 40.12 -2.19 28.36
N ILE A 73 39.49 -3.20 27.77
CA ILE A 73 38.12 -3.13 27.23
C ILE A 73 37.11 -2.80 28.32
N LEU A 74 37.26 -3.39 29.51
CA LEU A 74 36.36 -3.16 30.63
C LEU A 74 36.40 -1.71 31.18
N LYS A 75 37.41 -0.92 30.81
CA LYS A 75 37.53 0.49 31.21
C LYS A 75 36.99 1.47 30.17
N LEU A 76 36.62 0.98 28.98
CA LEU A 76 36.07 1.82 27.95
C LEU A 76 34.67 2.26 28.34
N SER A 77 34.30 3.47 27.96
CA SER A 77 32.90 3.83 27.87
C SER A 77 32.19 2.93 26.86
N PHE A 78 30.85 2.87 26.98
CA PHE A 78 30.07 2.05 26.06
C PHE A 78 30.23 2.46 24.59
N ASP A 79 30.36 3.77 24.31
CA ASP A 79 30.50 4.27 22.94
C ASP A 79 31.90 4.00 22.36
N GLU A 80 32.96 4.13 23.17
CA GLU A 80 34.31 3.71 22.78
C GLU A 80 34.37 2.21 22.47
N PHE A 81 33.71 1.38 23.28
CA PHE A 81 33.61 -0.06 23.04
C PHE A 81 32.89 -0.37 21.71
N ILE A 82 31.81 0.35 21.38
CA ILE A 82 31.12 0.21 20.08
C ILE A 82 32.08 0.53 18.93
N GLY A 83 32.84 1.63 19.04
CA GLY A 83 33.83 2.03 18.03
C GLY A 83 34.88 0.94 17.78
N GLU A 84 35.38 0.29 18.83
CA GLU A 84 36.34 -0.81 18.69
C GLU A 84 35.72 -2.07 18.09
N VAL A 85 34.49 -2.43 18.48
CA VAL A 85 33.78 -3.57 17.89
C VAL A 85 33.56 -3.34 16.39
N ARG A 86 33.12 -2.14 15.99
CA ARG A 86 32.95 -1.77 14.57
C ARG A 86 34.27 -1.86 13.82
N THR A 87 35.33 -1.25 14.35
CA THR A 87 36.68 -1.25 13.73
C THR A 87 37.24 -2.66 13.54
N ARG A 88 36.97 -3.56 14.49
CA ARG A 88 37.58 -4.90 14.48
C ARG A 88 36.80 -5.93 13.68
N PHE A 89 35.47 -5.84 13.66
CA PHE A 89 34.61 -6.89 13.13
C PHE A 89 33.86 -6.53 11.85
N LEU A 90 33.79 -5.25 11.47
CA LEU A 90 33.25 -4.84 10.18
C LEU A 90 34.35 -4.76 9.11
N PRO A 91 34.01 -4.93 7.81
CA PRO A 91 34.92 -4.66 6.71
C PRO A 91 35.44 -3.21 6.75
N ALA A 92 36.69 -2.96 6.38
CA ALA A 92 37.28 -1.61 6.48
C ALA A 92 36.55 -0.54 5.64
N ASP A 93 35.83 -0.95 4.60
CA ASP A 93 35.05 -0.11 3.70
C ASP A 93 33.56 -0.01 4.09
N TRP A 94 33.15 -0.51 5.26
CA TRP A 94 31.74 -0.54 5.66
C TRP A 94 31.09 0.85 5.63
N GLU A 95 31.76 1.90 6.14
CA GLU A 95 31.24 3.27 6.11
C GLU A 95 31.06 3.76 4.66
N MET A 96 32.02 3.46 3.79
CA MET A 96 31.93 3.82 2.37
C MET A 96 30.73 3.13 1.73
N ASN A 97 30.49 1.86 2.03
CA ASN A 97 29.38 1.09 1.49
C ASN A 97 28.03 1.66 1.93
N GLU A 98 27.86 2.03 3.21
CA GLU A 98 26.64 2.68 3.69
C GLU A 98 26.45 4.07 3.07
N ARG A 99 27.53 4.84 2.89
CA ARG A 99 27.47 6.13 2.19
C ARG A 99 27.03 5.98 0.73
N LEU A 100 27.58 4.99 0.03
CA LEU A 100 27.19 4.70 -1.35
C LEU A 100 25.75 4.22 -1.42
N ALA A 101 25.27 3.46 -0.43
CA ALA A 101 23.86 3.08 -0.34
C ALA A 101 22.95 4.31 -0.28
N ILE A 102 23.27 5.31 0.56
CA ILE A 102 22.52 6.58 0.62
C ILE A 102 22.58 7.34 -0.71
N GLN A 103 23.77 7.49 -1.31
CA GLN A 103 23.96 8.28 -2.54
C GLN A 103 23.27 7.66 -3.77
N HIS A 104 23.26 6.34 -3.85
CA HIS A 104 22.67 5.60 -4.97
C HIS A 104 21.20 5.20 -4.73
N ALA A 105 20.66 5.42 -3.53
CA ALA A 105 19.26 5.16 -3.24
C ALA A 105 18.36 5.95 -4.20
N ARG A 106 17.39 5.25 -4.81
CA ARG A 106 16.37 5.84 -5.69
C ARG A 106 15.01 5.32 -5.26
N MET A 107 14.05 6.23 -5.15
CA MET A 107 12.67 5.92 -4.86
C MET A 107 12.09 5.07 -5.98
N LYS A 108 11.52 3.91 -5.63
CA LYS A 108 10.86 3.01 -6.60
C LYS A 108 9.54 3.61 -7.09
N PRO A 109 9.01 3.20 -8.25
CA PRO A 109 7.76 3.76 -8.79
C PRO A 109 6.52 3.59 -7.89
N ASP A 110 6.47 2.51 -7.10
CA ASP A 110 5.36 2.11 -6.24
C ASP A 110 5.59 2.42 -4.74
N GLU A 111 6.82 2.80 -4.38
CA GLU A 111 7.24 3.17 -3.04
C GLU A 111 6.67 4.54 -2.65
N SER A 112 6.35 4.71 -1.36
CA SER A 112 5.95 6.01 -0.81
C SER A 112 7.17 6.86 -0.48
N PHE A 113 7.01 8.19 -0.48
CA PHE A 113 8.11 9.06 -0.08
C PHE A 113 8.60 8.77 1.35
N ILE A 114 7.69 8.51 2.29
CA ILE A 114 8.08 8.22 3.67
C ILE A 114 8.83 6.87 3.85
N ASP A 115 8.49 5.85 3.05
CA ASP A 115 9.24 4.58 3.06
C ASP A 115 10.66 4.79 2.51
N PHE A 116 10.78 5.61 1.46
CA PHE A 116 12.08 5.97 0.89
C PHE A 116 12.93 6.79 1.87
N VAL A 117 12.33 7.75 2.57
CA VAL A 117 12.97 8.49 3.68
C VAL A 117 13.48 7.53 4.74
N THR A 118 12.63 6.59 5.18
CA THR A 118 12.98 5.63 6.23
C THR A 118 14.18 4.78 5.82
N THR A 119 14.25 4.40 4.55
CA THR A 119 15.39 3.66 3.99
C THR A 119 16.68 4.48 4.01
N ILE A 120 16.63 5.75 3.61
CA ILE A 120 17.83 6.61 3.65
C ILE A 120 18.27 6.91 5.09
N GLU A 121 17.31 7.21 5.98
CA GLU A 121 17.59 7.52 7.37
C GLU A 121 18.12 6.30 8.14
N SER A 122 17.70 5.07 7.79
CA SER A 122 18.25 3.86 8.40
C SER A 122 19.72 3.65 8.05
N HIS A 123 20.12 3.87 6.79
CA HIS A 123 21.54 3.86 6.41
C HIS A 123 22.34 4.97 7.09
N ALA A 124 21.76 6.17 7.20
CA ALA A 124 22.42 7.30 7.87
C ALA A 124 22.62 7.06 9.37
N ALA A 125 21.67 6.38 10.03
CA ALA A 125 21.77 6.03 11.44
C ALA A 125 22.98 5.12 11.73
N LEU A 126 23.37 4.26 10.78
CA LEU A 126 24.55 3.41 10.91
C LEU A 126 25.87 4.19 10.89
N LEU A 127 25.85 5.42 10.35
CA LEU A 127 27.00 6.32 10.26
C LEU A 127 27.06 7.35 11.40
N LEU A 128 26.11 7.31 12.36
CA LEU A 128 26.16 8.17 13.53
C LEU A 128 27.44 7.92 14.34
N ASP A 129 28.00 9.00 14.88
CA ASP A 129 29.24 9.02 15.66
C ASP A 129 30.48 8.53 14.87
N THR A 130 30.44 8.66 13.54
CA THR A 130 31.58 8.40 12.65
C THR A 130 31.97 9.67 11.90
N ASP A 131 33.18 9.72 11.34
CA ASP A 131 33.63 10.81 10.46
C ASP A 131 32.77 10.91 9.16
N SER A 132 31.99 9.87 8.87
CA SER A 132 31.12 9.74 7.70
C SER A 132 29.68 10.21 7.94
N GLU A 133 29.35 10.79 9.10
CA GLU A 133 28.00 11.20 9.48
C GLU A 133 27.29 12.08 8.43
N TYR A 134 25.97 11.90 8.31
CA TYR A 134 25.11 12.68 7.42
C TYR A 134 24.28 13.68 8.23
N ASP A 135 24.55 14.97 8.04
CA ASP A 135 23.66 16.01 8.54
C ASP A 135 22.34 16.06 7.74
N THR A 136 21.35 16.75 8.30
CA THR A 136 20.03 16.89 7.67
C THR A 136 20.07 17.58 6.30
N THR A 137 21.11 18.36 6.02
CA THR A 137 21.29 19.01 4.71
C THR A 137 21.70 17.99 3.65
N ARG A 138 22.69 17.13 3.96
CA ARG A 138 23.14 16.05 3.08
C ARG A 138 22.04 15.00 2.88
N LEU A 139 21.27 14.67 3.93
CA LEU A 139 20.12 13.77 3.82
C LEU A 139 19.06 14.33 2.89
N ARG A 140 18.70 15.60 3.06
CA ARG A 140 17.74 16.25 2.17
C ARG A 140 18.20 16.24 0.71
N HIS A 141 19.46 16.57 0.43
CA HIS A 141 19.97 16.52 -0.94
C HIS A 141 19.92 15.10 -1.53
N ALA A 142 20.25 14.07 -0.73
CA ALA A 142 20.15 12.68 -1.17
C ALA A 142 18.69 12.30 -1.49
N LEU A 143 17.75 12.72 -0.65
CA LEU A 143 16.32 12.50 -0.85
C LEU A 143 15.80 13.20 -2.12
N GLU A 144 16.11 14.48 -2.31
CA GLU A 144 15.73 15.25 -3.49
C GLU A 144 16.29 14.65 -4.78
N ALA A 145 17.58 14.27 -4.79
CA ALA A 145 18.21 13.60 -5.93
C ALA A 145 17.66 12.19 -6.18
N GLY A 146 17.13 11.55 -5.14
CA GLY A 146 16.60 10.19 -5.18
C GLY A 146 15.11 10.09 -5.51
N MET A 147 14.36 11.21 -5.50
CA MET A 147 12.93 11.22 -5.77
C MET A 147 12.60 10.61 -7.12
N HIS A 148 11.50 9.86 -7.18
CA HIS A 148 10.97 9.38 -8.45
C HIS A 148 10.57 10.58 -9.33
N SER A 149 10.81 10.49 -10.64
CA SER A 149 10.65 11.59 -11.60
C SER A 149 9.28 12.28 -11.55
N SER A 150 8.21 11.51 -11.31
CA SER A 150 6.86 12.06 -11.18
C SER A 150 6.66 12.90 -9.92
N LEU A 151 7.28 12.53 -8.79
CA LEU A 151 7.27 13.34 -7.57
C LEU A 151 8.18 14.56 -7.74
N ALA A 152 9.41 14.36 -8.23
CA ALA A 152 10.36 15.44 -8.48
C ALA A 152 9.75 16.55 -9.36
N ARG A 153 9.03 16.17 -10.43
CA ARG A 153 8.33 17.13 -11.30
C ARG A 153 7.26 17.94 -10.57
N ILE A 154 6.51 17.34 -9.64
CA ILE A 154 5.48 18.06 -8.87
C ILE A 154 6.14 18.92 -7.81
N TYR A 155 7.14 18.39 -7.11
CA TYR A 155 7.95 19.09 -6.12
C TYR A 155 8.57 20.38 -6.72
N GLU A 156 9.04 20.33 -7.97
CA GLU A 156 9.62 21.48 -8.67
C GLU A 156 8.60 22.52 -9.17
N GLN A 157 7.30 22.33 -8.97
CA GLN A 157 6.31 23.31 -9.43
C GLN A 157 6.35 24.59 -8.59
N PRO A 158 6.08 25.78 -9.18
CA PRO A 158 6.10 27.05 -8.46
C PRO A 158 5.19 27.09 -7.22
N ARG A 159 4.06 26.36 -7.25
CA ARG A 159 3.14 26.25 -6.10
C ARG A 159 3.78 25.62 -4.85
N ASN A 160 4.86 24.87 -5.02
CA ASN A 160 5.55 24.14 -3.95
C ASN A 160 6.86 24.84 -3.52
N VAL A 161 7.13 26.06 -4.00
CA VAL A 161 8.35 26.80 -3.67
C VAL A 161 8.59 26.94 -2.17
N SER A 162 7.53 27.16 -1.38
CA SER A 162 7.61 27.30 0.08
C SER A 162 8.16 26.05 0.76
N VAL A 163 7.80 24.86 0.26
CA VAL A 163 8.36 23.59 0.74
C VAL A 163 9.84 23.52 0.44
N ARG A 164 10.25 23.86 -0.79
CA ARG A 164 11.66 23.81 -1.22
C ARG A 164 12.55 24.82 -0.51
N THR A 165 12.01 25.96 -0.08
CA THR A 165 12.81 27.00 0.59
C THR A 165 12.96 26.80 2.09
N ARG A 166 12.35 25.76 2.67
CA ARG A 166 12.52 25.41 4.10
C ARG A 166 13.99 25.19 4.43
N ASN A 167 14.41 25.61 5.62
CA ASN A 167 15.77 25.43 6.08
C ASN A 167 16.01 23.97 6.48
N PRO A 168 16.93 23.24 5.80
CA PRO A 168 17.19 21.84 6.10
C PRO A 168 17.71 21.59 7.52
N LYS A 169 18.31 22.56 8.20
CA LYS A 169 18.88 22.36 9.54
C LYS A 169 17.83 22.47 10.65
N THR A 170 16.78 23.26 10.44
CA THR A 170 15.79 23.56 11.48
C THR A 170 14.39 23.05 11.15
N GLU A 171 14.10 22.80 9.88
CA GLU A 171 12.75 22.47 9.38
C GLU A 171 12.74 21.13 8.60
N TYR A 172 13.71 20.24 8.86
CA TYR A 172 13.84 18.98 8.13
C TYR A 172 12.60 18.08 8.25
N ASP A 173 12.08 17.88 9.46
CA ASP A 173 10.89 17.05 9.66
C ASP A 173 9.63 17.65 9.06
N GLU A 174 9.50 18.99 9.11
CA GLU A 174 8.37 19.67 8.49
C GLU A 174 8.46 19.60 6.96
N TRP A 175 9.66 19.76 6.39
CA TRP A 175 9.92 19.54 4.97
C TRP A 175 9.53 18.12 4.54
N LYS A 176 9.97 17.08 5.27
CA LYS A 176 9.60 15.68 4.98
C LYS A 176 8.09 15.50 4.94
N ARG A 177 7.36 16.02 5.93
CA ARG A 177 5.89 15.93 6.02
C ARG A 177 5.19 16.62 4.85
N GLU A 178 5.67 17.79 4.43
CA GLU A 178 5.07 18.50 3.29
C GLU A 178 5.35 17.79 1.96
N VAL A 179 6.56 17.24 1.77
CA VAL A 179 6.85 16.42 0.59
C VAL A 179 6.02 15.14 0.58
N ASP A 180 5.81 14.51 1.73
CA ASP A 180 4.95 13.32 1.85
C ASP A 180 3.49 13.63 1.48
N LYS A 181 2.94 14.76 1.89
CA LYS A 181 1.60 15.20 1.44
C LYS A 181 1.52 15.31 -0.09
N ILE A 182 2.53 15.93 -0.71
CA ILE A 182 2.61 16.02 -2.18
C ILE A 182 2.66 14.62 -2.81
N ASP A 183 3.37 13.68 -2.19
CA ASP A 183 3.46 12.29 -2.65
C ASP A 183 2.13 11.54 -2.52
N ILE A 184 1.43 11.70 -1.40
CA ILE A 184 0.10 11.11 -1.16
C ILE A 184 -0.88 11.57 -2.23
N ASP A 185 -0.97 12.89 -2.47
CA ASP A 185 -1.86 13.46 -3.50
C ASP A 185 -1.50 12.92 -4.89
N ARG A 186 -0.20 12.93 -5.23
CA ARG A 186 0.32 12.34 -6.47
C ARG A 186 -0.15 10.90 -6.64
N ARG A 187 0.04 10.06 -5.62
CA ARG A 187 -0.29 8.63 -5.68
C ARG A 187 -1.80 8.40 -5.80
N PHE A 188 -2.61 9.21 -5.12
CA PHE A 188 -4.06 9.18 -5.27
C PHE A 188 -4.50 9.53 -6.70
N ASP A 189 -3.94 10.61 -7.28
CA ASP A 189 -4.21 11.00 -8.67
C ASP A 189 -3.78 9.92 -9.67
N PHE A 190 -2.62 9.29 -9.47
CA PHE A 190 -2.16 8.18 -10.32
C PHE A 190 -3.07 6.95 -10.21
N ALA A 191 -3.54 6.63 -9.00
CA ALA A 191 -4.48 5.52 -8.80
C ALA A 191 -5.80 5.80 -9.53
N ALA A 192 -6.38 7.00 -9.36
CA ALA A 192 -7.61 7.40 -10.03
C ALA A 192 -7.46 7.42 -11.57
N ALA A 193 -6.35 7.94 -12.09
CA ALA A 193 -6.06 7.94 -13.52
C ALA A 193 -5.91 6.52 -14.08
N ARG A 194 -5.27 5.62 -13.33
CA ARG A 194 -5.13 4.20 -13.70
C ARG A 194 -6.50 3.51 -13.74
N GLU A 195 -7.35 3.71 -12.74
CA GLU A 195 -8.71 3.15 -12.73
C GLU A 195 -9.53 3.67 -13.91
N ALA A 196 -9.48 4.98 -14.20
CA ALA A 196 -10.16 5.57 -15.34
C ALA A 196 -9.67 4.97 -16.68
N ALA A 197 -8.36 4.79 -16.84
CA ALA A 197 -7.77 4.16 -18.03
C ALA A 197 -8.22 2.69 -18.18
N GLU A 198 -8.24 1.92 -17.09
CA GLU A 198 -8.73 0.54 -17.10
C GLU A 198 -10.22 0.48 -17.47
N HIS A 199 -11.05 1.40 -16.94
CA HIS A 199 -12.46 1.51 -17.30
C HIS A 199 -12.67 1.85 -18.79
N ALA A 200 -11.88 2.78 -19.33
CA ALA A 200 -11.92 3.13 -20.74
C ALA A 200 -11.54 1.93 -21.64
N LEU A 201 -10.48 1.21 -21.30
CA LEU A 201 -10.07 -0.01 -22.02
C LEU A 201 -11.14 -1.11 -21.97
N ARG A 202 -11.79 -1.32 -20.82
CA ARG A 202 -12.91 -2.27 -20.69
C ARG A 202 -14.11 -1.85 -21.53
N ALA A 203 -14.42 -0.56 -21.60
CA ALA A 203 -15.52 -0.04 -22.42
C ALA A 203 -15.25 -0.22 -23.92
N GLU A 204 -14.03 0.06 -24.38
CA GLU A 204 -13.63 -0.15 -25.79
C GLU A 204 -13.68 -1.63 -26.18
N LYS A 205 -13.21 -2.55 -25.31
CA LYS A 205 -13.34 -4.00 -25.55
C LYS A 205 -14.80 -4.44 -25.71
N ARG A 206 -15.73 -3.86 -24.92
CA ARG A 206 -17.17 -4.15 -25.04
C ARG A 206 -17.75 -3.64 -26.37
N LYS A 207 -17.35 -2.46 -26.82
CA LYS A 207 -17.78 -1.91 -28.12
C LYS A 207 -17.25 -2.77 -29.30
N ALA A 208 -15.99 -3.17 -29.26
CA ALA A 208 -15.39 -4.02 -30.28
C ALA A 208 -16.08 -5.39 -30.38
N ALA A 209 -16.39 -6.03 -29.25
CA ALA A 209 -17.15 -7.29 -29.23
C ALA A 209 -18.57 -7.15 -29.79
N SER A 210 -19.24 -6.01 -29.54
CA SER A 210 -20.57 -5.75 -30.09
C SER A 210 -20.59 -5.55 -31.61
N ASN A 211 -19.49 -5.09 -32.21
CA ASN A 211 -19.40 -4.87 -33.65
C ASN A 211 -19.15 -6.17 -34.45
N ASP A 212 -18.46 -7.17 -33.88
CA ASP A 212 -18.22 -8.48 -34.52
C ASP A 212 -19.53 -9.30 -34.71
N ASP A 213 -20.48 -9.18 -33.78
CA ASP A 213 -21.81 -9.80 -33.91
C ASP A 213 -22.71 -9.14 -34.98
N GLY A 214 -22.50 -7.84 -35.24
CA GLY A 214 -23.25 -7.09 -36.26
C GLY A 214 -22.87 -7.51 -37.69
N GLU A 215 -21.58 -7.78 -37.93
CA GLU A 215 -21.05 -8.11 -39.25
C GLU A 215 -21.39 -9.55 -39.69
N ARG A 216 -21.47 -10.49 -38.73
CA ARG A 216 -21.90 -11.87 -39.00
C ARG A 216 -23.39 -11.98 -39.33
N ARG A 217 -24.22 -11.07 -38.81
CA ARG A 217 -25.68 -11.10 -39.05
C ARG A 217 -26.07 -10.57 -40.42
N ASN A 218 -25.28 -9.67 -41.00
CA ASN A 218 -25.59 -9.05 -42.29
C ASN A 218 -25.21 -9.92 -43.51
N LYS A 219 -24.35 -10.95 -43.33
CA LYS A 219 -23.93 -11.85 -44.42
C LYS A 219 -24.94 -12.97 -44.74
N LYS A 220 -26.03 -13.10 -43.97
CA LYS A 220 -27.01 -14.20 -44.10
C LYS A 220 -28.31 -13.83 -44.86
N GLN A 221 -28.42 -12.63 -45.42
CA GLN A 221 -29.66 -12.16 -46.07
C GLN A 221 -29.67 -12.14 -47.61
N ASN A 222 -28.58 -12.54 -48.28
CA ASN A 222 -28.57 -12.71 -49.75
C ASN A 222 -28.50 -14.18 -50.14
N GLY A 223 -29.66 -14.84 -50.15
CA GLY A 223 -29.84 -16.20 -50.64
C GLY A 223 -31.29 -16.44 -51.03
N ALA A 224 -31.65 -16.03 -52.24
CA ALA A 224 -32.94 -16.34 -52.84
C ALA A 224 -33.00 -17.83 -53.24
N SER A 225 -34.07 -18.54 -52.88
CA SER A 225 -34.70 -19.54 -53.75
C SER A 225 -36.08 -19.98 -53.25
N LYS A 226 -36.96 -20.15 -54.24
CA LYS A 226 -38.36 -20.55 -54.18
C LYS A 226 -38.48 -22.01 -53.75
N ASN A 227 -39.53 -22.37 -53.00
CA ASN A 227 -40.47 -23.39 -53.47
C ASN A 227 -41.81 -23.41 -52.70
N VAL A 228 -42.87 -23.52 -53.49
CA VAL A 228 -44.25 -23.80 -53.10
C VAL A 228 -44.40 -25.30 -52.90
N SER A 229 -45.08 -25.73 -51.84
CA SER A 229 -46.21 -26.69 -51.89
C SER A 229 -46.75 -26.98 -50.48
N SER A 230 -48.05 -26.69 -50.32
CA SER A 230 -49.01 -27.20 -49.33
C SER A 230 -49.03 -28.75 -49.32
N SER A 231 -49.35 -29.49 -48.27
CA SER A 231 -50.39 -29.35 -47.24
C SER A 231 -50.19 -30.42 -46.16
N THR A 232 -50.46 -30.14 -44.88
CA THR A 232 -51.46 -30.80 -44.01
C THR A 232 -51.26 -30.42 -42.54
N SER A 233 -52.25 -29.70 -42.01
CA SER A 233 -52.90 -29.87 -40.71
C SER A 233 -52.06 -30.23 -39.48
N ALA A 234 -51.60 -29.21 -38.75
CA ALA A 234 -51.56 -29.23 -37.29
C ALA A 234 -51.76 -27.79 -36.78
N THR A 235 -52.86 -27.57 -36.07
CA THR A 235 -53.31 -26.29 -35.53
C THR A 235 -52.24 -25.71 -34.59
N SER A 236 -51.47 -24.75 -35.10
CA SER A 236 -50.43 -24.07 -34.35
C SER A 236 -51.08 -22.96 -33.53
N ALA A 237 -51.00 -23.08 -32.21
CA ALA A 237 -51.43 -22.05 -31.27
C ALA A 237 -50.76 -20.69 -31.61
N PRO A 238 -51.47 -19.56 -31.46
CA PRO A 238 -50.91 -18.24 -31.75
C PRO A 238 -49.72 -17.98 -30.83
N SER A 239 -48.55 -17.77 -31.41
CA SER A 239 -47.38 -17.28 -30.67
C SER A 239 -47.67 -15.86 -30.20
N SER A 240 -48.16 -15.79 -28.96
CA SER A 240 -48.28 -14.57 -28.17
C SER A 240 -46.95 -13.81 -28.21
N ARG A 241 -46.92 -12.70 -28.96
CA ARG A 241 -45.88 -11.68 -28.78
C ARG A 241 -46.04 -11.17 -27.36
N ARG A 242 -45.19 -11.66 -26.45
CA ARG A 242 -45.18 -11.19 -25.06
C ARG A 242 -45.08 -9.65 -25.06
N PRO A 243 -45.96 -8.93 -24.34
CA PRO A 243 -45.86 -7.49 -24.22
C PRO A 243 -44.49 -7.12 -23.63
N LYS A 244 -43.75 -6.21 -24.27
CA LYS A 244 -42.44 -5.77 -23.79
C LYS A 244 -42.61 -4.60 -22.84
N LEU A 245 -42.07 -4.71 -21.61
CA LEU A 245 -42.02 -3.57 -20.70
C LEU A 245 -41.15 -2.45 -21.29
N PRO A 246 -41.55 -1.18 -21.11
CA PRO A 246 -40.71 -0.04 -21.42
C PRO A 246 -39.37 -0.13 -20.69
N ALA A 247 -38.28 0.27 -21.35
CA ALA A 247 -36.96 0.32 -20.73
C ALA A 247 -36.95 1.33 -19.56
N LEU A 248 -36.21 1.01 -18.49
CA LEU A 248 -36.03 1.95 -17.37
C LEU A 248 -35.31 3.20 -17.85
N THR A 249 -35.92 4.36 -17.61
CA THR A 249 -35.30 5.67 -17.80
C THR A 249 -34.14 5.87 -16.83
N ASP A 250 -33.24 6.81 -17.13
CA ASP A 250 -32.11 7.11 -16.23
C ASP A 250 -32.58 7.66 -14.87
N ALA A 251 -33.71 8.36 -14.85
CA ALA A 251 -34.35 8.82 -13.61
C ALA A 251 -34.84 7.64 -12.75
N GLU A 252 -35.54 6.67 -13.34
CA GLU A 252 -36.00 5.47 -12.62
C GLU A 252 -34.82 4.61 -12.13
N ARG A 253 -33.72 4.54 -12.89
CA ARG A 253 -32.51 3.83 -12.45
C ARG A 253 -31.85 4.50 -11.25
N ARG A 254 -31.75 5.83 -11.25
CA ARG A 254 -31.22 6.58 -10.10
C ARG A 254 -32.09 6.37 -8.86
N LEU A 255 -33.41 6.48 -9.00
CA LEU A 255 -34.34 6.24 -7.89
C LEU A 255 -34.21 4.81 -7.32
N LEU A 256 -34.13 3.79 -8.18
CA LEU A 256 -33.93 2.41 -7.72
C LEU A 256 -32.54 2.21 -7.09
N GLN A 257 -31.49 2.88 -7.57
CA GLN A 257 -30.16 2.78 -6.99
C GLN A 257 -30.05 3.45 -5.61
N GLU A 258 -30.66 4.63 -5.45
CA GLU A 258 -30.60 5.45 -4.23
C GLU A 258 -31.41 4.84 -3.08
N HIS A 259 -32.50 4.11 -3.38
CA HIS A 259 -33.40 3.54 -2.37
C HIS A 259 -33.32 2.01 -2.27
N ASP A 260 -32.15 1.42 -2.57
CA ASP A 260 -31.91 -0.04 -2.52
C ASP A 260 -33.01 -0.85 -3.22
N GLY A 261 -33.39 -0.41 -4.42
CA GLY A 261 -34.38 -1.03 -5.26
C GLY A 261 -33.79 -2.02 -6.27
N CYS A 262 -34.63 -2.96 -6.71
CA CYS A 262 -34.23 -3.98 -7.68
C CYS A 262 -34.65 -3.59 -9.11
N PHE A 263 -33.71 -3.62 -10.06
CA PHE A 263 -33.98 -3.27 -11.47
C PHE A 263 -34.79 -4.32 -12.24
N LYS A 264 -34.98 -5.54 -11.69
CA LYS A 264 -35.75 -6.62 -12.33
C LYS A 264 -37.24 -6.49 -11.99
N CYS A 265 -37.57 -6.52 -10.71
CA CYS A 265 -38.96 -6.37 -10.23
C CYS A 265 -39.41 -4.91 -10.06
N ARG A 266 -38.50 -3.94 -10.20
CA ARG A 266 -38.74 -2.48 -10.13
C ARG A 266 -39.38 -2.03 -8.81
N ARG A 267 -39.03 -2.67 -7.70
CA ARG A 267 -39.49 -2.34 -6.34
C ARG A 267 -38.38 -1.69 -5.53
N PHE A 268 -38.74 -0.74 -4.67
CA PHE A 268 -37.82 -0.05 -3.75
C PHE A 268 -37.62 -0.82 -2.45
N CYS A 269 -36.44 -0.65 -1.84
CA CYS A 269 -36.09 -1.14 -0.51
C CYS A 269 -36.25 -2.66 -0.32
N VAL A 270 -36.13 -3.43 -1.40
CA VAL A 270 -36.16 -4.89 -1.37
C VAL A 270 -34.70 -5.34 -1.28
N GLY A 271 -34.29 -6.00 -0.20
CA GLY A 271 -32.89 -6.33 0.10
C GLY A 271 -32.19 -7.32 -0.85
N HIS A 272 -32.56 -7.34 -2.12
CA HIS A 272 -32.00 -8.15 -3.19
C HIS A 272 -31.75 -7.29 -4.44
N ARG A 273 -30.80 -7.71 -5.27
CA ARG A 273 -30.51 -7.08 -6.58
C ARG A 273 -30.95 -7.98 -7.72
N SER A 274 -30.93 -7.47 -8.95
CA SER A 274 -31.38 -8.22 -10.14
C SER A 274 -30.79 -9.63 -10.32
N PRO A 275 -29.53 -9.93 -9.95
CA PRO A 275 -28.98 -11.29 -10.01
C PRO A 275 -29.70 -12.25 -9.05
N ASP A 276 -30.05 -11.77 -7.86
CA ASP A 276 -30.61 -12.55 -6.75
C ASP A 276 -32.11 -12.31 -6.59
N CYS A 277 -32.78 -11.93 -7.69
CA CYS A 277 -34.18 -11.53 -7.68
C CYS A 277 -35.08 -12.66 -8.17
N ASP A 278 -35.77 -13.29 -7.22
CA ASP A 278 -36.77 -14.34 -7.48
C ASP A 278 -38.14 -13.79 -7.90
N ASN A 279 -38.31 -12.46 -7.86
CA ASN A 279 -39.55 -11.83 -8.29
C ASN A 279 -39.61 -11.67 -9.82
N ASP A 280 -40.78 -11.92 -10.39
CA ASP A 280 -41.07 -11.66 -11.80
C ASP A 280 -41.09 -10.16 -12.14
N PHE A 281 -40.97 -9.86 -13.43
CA PHE A 281 -41.14 -8.51 -13.95
C PHE A 281 -42.59 -8.01 -13.71
N PRO A 282 -42.79 -6.69 -13.48
CA PRO A 282 -44.13 -6.13 -13.37
C PRO A 282 -44.98 -6.44 -14.60
N ALA A 283 -46.29 -6.61 -14.43
CA ALA A 283 -47.19 -6.81 -15.56
C ALA A 283 -47.22 -5.56 -16.44
N VAL A 284 -47.14 -5.76 -17.76
CA VAL A 284 -46.89 -4.67 -18.73
C VAL A 284 -48.08 -3.72 -18.86
N ASP A 285 -49.29 -4.23 -18.64
CA ASP A 285 -50.56 -3.52 -18.65
C ASP A 285 -50.76 -2.60 -17.44
N THR A 286 -50.06 -2.87 -16.33
CA THR A 286 -50.18 -2.13 -15.07
C THR A 286 -48.91 -1.37 -14.69
N TYR A 287 -47.87 -1.42 -15.53
CA TYR A 287 -46.62 -0.75 -15.24
C TYR A 287 -46.73 0.77 -15.40
N ARG A 288 -46.58 1.49 -14.29
CA ARG A 288 -46.40 2.94 -14.25
C ARG A 288 -44.94 3.29 -13.99
N THR A 289 -44.49 4.42 -14.52
CA THR A 289 -43.14 4.94 -14.28
C THR A 289 -42.92 5.24 -12.80
N LEU A 290 -41.75 4.88 -12.28
CA LEU A 290 -41.43 5.10 -10.86
C LEU A 290 -41.15 6.57 -10.58
N THR A 291 -41.75 7.12 -9.54
CA THR A 291 -41.58 8.52 -9.12
C THR A 291 -40.90 8.63 -7.75
N ALA A 292 -40.38 9.81 -7.43
CA ALA A 292 -39.82 10.10 -6.10
C ALA A 292 -40.87 9.92 -4.97
N ALA A 293 -42.16 10.15 -5.26
CA ALA A 293 -43.24 9.92 -4.31
C ALA A 293 -43.43 8.42 -4.00
N ASP A 294 -43.25 7.54 -5.00
CA ASP A 294 -43.30 6.09 -4.80
C ASP A 294 -42.14 5.59 -3.93
N ALA A 295 -40.95 6.16 -4.12
CA ALA A 295 -39.78 5.86 -3.29
C ALA A 295 -39.99 6.31 -1.84
N ALA A 296 -40.50 7.53 -1.62
CA ALA A 296 -40.83 8.04 -0.29
C ALA A 296 -41.90 7.18 0.42
N ALA A 297 -42.93 6.74 -0.30
CA ALA A 297 -43.96 5.86 0.23
C ALA A 297 -43.40 4.47 0.61
N ALA A 298 -42.49 3.91 -0.18
CA ALA A 298 -41.84 2.63 0.10
C ALA A 298 -40.91 2.69 1.32
N VAL A 299 -40.17 3.79 1.48
CA VAL A 299 -39.33 4.04 2.68
C VAL A 299 -40.22 4.15 3.93
N ALA A 300 -41.30 4.93 3.85
CA ALA A 300 -42.26 5.07 4.95
C ALA A 300 -42.95 3.74 5.33
N ALA A 301 -43.20 2.85 4.35
CA ALA A 301 -43.77 1.53 4.59
C ALA A 301 -42.76 0.56 5.24
N LYS A 302 -41.47 0.66 4.93
CA LYS A 302 -40.41 -0.12 5.57
C LYS A 302 -40.21 0.27 7.04
N SER A 303 -40.32 1.56 7.38
CA SER A 303 -40.23 2.06 8.76
C SER A 303 -41.42 1.70 9.66
N LYS A 304 -42.57 1.27 9.09
CA LYS A 304 -43.78 0.90 9.84
C LYS A 304 -43.94 -0.59 10.13
N LYS A 305 -43.04 -1.47 9.66
CA LYS A 305 -43.07 -2.90 10.06
C LYS A 305 -42.47 -3.04 11.47
N PRO A 306 -43.22 -3.51 12.49
CA PRO A 306 -42.62 -3.85 13.77
C PRO A 306 -41.69 -5.05 13.59
N SER A 307 -40.46 -4.93 14.07
CA SER A 307 -39.53 -6.05 14.19
C SER A 307 -40.13 -7.10 15.12
N ALA A 308 -40.55 -8.24 14.58
CA ALA A 308 -40.89 -9.42 15.38
C ALA A 308 -39.61 -10.03 15.98
N PRO A 309 -39.68 -10.58 17.21
CA PRO A 309 -38.50 -10.96 17.99
C PRO A 309 -37.90 -12.29 17.51
N VAL A 310 -36.62 -12.42 17.90
CA VAL A 310 -35.63 -13.48 17.64
C VAL A 310 -36.18 -14.90 17.65
#